data_AF-A0A7J9H010-F1
#
_entry.id   AF-A0A7J9H010-F1
#
_cell.length_a   1.000
_cell.length_b   1.000
_cell.length_c   1.000
_cell.angle_alpha   90.00
_cell.angle_beta   90.00
_cell.angle_gamma   90.00
#
_symmetry.space_group_name_H-M   'P 1'
#
loop_
_entity.id
_entity.type
_entity.pdbx_description
1 polymer ?
#
loop_
_entity_poly.entity_id
_entity_poly.type
_entity_poly.pdbx_seq_one_letter_code
_entity_poly.pdbx_strand_id
1 'polypeptide(L)' 'MRQYLESLCANLRSHTITSVQSNHDRVSLLLKDSFIDSFPSKDQPFIKLFVDTQLFSVLSDSRLSSFENEH' A
#
# COMPACT_ATOMS: atom_id res chain seq x y z
N MET A 1 11.43 -13.61 -5.48
CA MET A 1 10.02 -13.39 -5.05
C MET A 1 9.85 -12.12 -4.23
N ARG A 2 10.61 -11.88 -3.15
CA ARG A 2 10.48 -10.67 -2.32
C ARG A 2 10.55 -9.36 -3.12
N GLN A 3 11.53 -9.20 -4.01
CA GLN A 3 11.67 -8.01 -4.87
C GLN A 3 10.46 -7.75 -5.77
N TYR A 4 9.81 -8.82 -6.26
CA TYR A 4 8.60 -8.70 -7.08
C TYR A 4 7.44 -8.15 -6.25
N LEU A 5 7.21 -8.70 -5.05
CA LEU A 5 6.19 -8.20 -4.14
C LEU A 5 6.47 -6.76 -3.70
N GLU A 6 7.73 -6.44 -3.42
CA GLU A 6 8.15 -5.06 -3.12
C GLU A 6 7.89 -4.12 -4.30
N SER A 7 8.07 -4.57 -5.54
CA SER A 7 7.77 -3.78 -6.74
C SER A 7 6.26 -3.51 -6.91
N LEU A 8 5.40 -4.48 -6.57
CA LEU A 8 3.94 -4.28 -6.57
C LEU A 8 3.54 -3.21 -5.54
N CYS A 9 4.22 -3.17 -4.40
CA CYS A 9 3.96 -2.21 -3.33
C CYS A 9 4.66 -0.85 -3.54
N ALA A 10 5.47 -0.66 -4.58
CA ALA A 10 6.25 0.56 -4.79
C ALA A 10 5.34 1.80 -4.99
N ASN A 11 4.18 1.61 -5.60
CA ASN A 11 3.22 2.70 -5.90
C ASN A 11 2.18 2.91 -4.79
N LEU A 12 2.29 2.24 -3.63
CA LEU A 12 1.33 2.40 -2.53
C LEU A 12 1.17 3.86 -2.09
N ARG A 13 2.25 4.66 -2.13
CA ARG A 13 2.23 6.08 -1.76
C ARG A 13 1.20 6.88 -2.57
N SER A 14 1.06 6.60 -3.87
CA SER A 14 0.10 7.29 -4.75
C SER A 14 -1.36 6.96 -4.46
N HIS A 15 -1.60 5.84 -3.76
CA HIS A 15 -2.93 5.36 -3.37
C HIS A 15 -3.17 5.49 -1.86
N THR A 16 -2.30 6.23 -1.17
CA THR A 16 -2.39 6.43 0.28
C THR A 16 -2.73 7.88 0.58
N ILE A 17 -3.73 8.08 1.44
CA ILE A 17 -4.01 9.38 2.04
C ILE A 17 -3.31 9.41 3.40
N THR A 18 -2.29 10.27 3.54
CA THR A 18 -1.64 10.51 4.83
C THR A 18 -2.33 11.68 5.52
N SER A 19 -2.99 11.41 6.65
CA SER A 19 -3.57 12.44 7.51
C SER A 19 -2.57 12.82 8.58
N VAL A 20 -2.16 14.10 8.59
CA VAL A 20 -1.30 14.67 9.64
C VAL A 20 -2.19 15.23 10.75
N GLN A 21 -2.32 14.50 11.86
CA GLN A 21 -3.06 15.00 13.02
C GLN A 21 -2.18 15.90 13.90
N SER A 22 -2.82 16.79 14.66
CA SER A 22 -2.18 17.81 15.51
C SER A 22 -1.26 17.25 16.61
N ASN A 23 -1.28 15.94 16.85
CA ASN A 23 -0.47 15.25 17.88
C ASN A 23 0.76 14.52 17.32
N HIS A 24 1.23 14.87 16.12
CA HIS A 24 2.31 14.14 15.40
C HIS A 24 1.98 12.69 15.01
N ASP A 25 0.75 12.24 15.24
CA ASP A 25 0.29 10.94 14.75
C ASP A 25 -0.04 11.06 13.27
N ARG A 26 0.77 10.41 12.43
CA ARG A 26 0.54 10.33 10.99
C ARG A 26 -0.21 9.05 10.75
N VAL A 27 -1.47 9.15 10.34
CA VAL A 27 -2.27 7.97 9.98
C VAL A 27 -2.32 7.87 8.47
N SER A 28 -1.73 6.81 7.94
CA SER A 28 -1.73 6.51 6.51
C SER A 28 -2.86 5.55 6.15
N LEU A 29 -3.84 6.02 5.37
CA LEU A 29 -4.97 5.20 4.89
C LEU A 29 -4.73 4.78 3.44
N LEU A 30 -4.58 3.48 3.20
CA LEU A 30 -4.47 2.92 1.84
C LEU A 30 -5.86 2.73 1.20
N LEU A 31 -6.05 3.35 0.03
CA LEU A 31 -7.24 3.17 -0.80
C LEU A 31 -7.08 1.91 -1.66
N LYS A 32 -7.54 0.77 -1.14
CA LYS A 32 -7.37 -0.55 -1.79
C LYS A 32 -7.93 -0.59 -3.22
N ASP A 33 -9.12 -0.06 -3.46
CA ASP A 33 -9.73 -0.07 -4.79
C ASP A 33 -8.92 0.75 -5.80
N SER A 34 -8.45 1.93 -5.38
CA SER A 34 -7.58 2.77 -6.21
C SER A 34 -6.26 2.07 -6.55
N PHE A 35 -5.68 1.34 -5.59
CA PHE A 35 -4.48 0.54 -5.82
C PHE A 35 -4.74 -0.63 -6.79
N ILE A 36 -5.85 -1.34 -6.65
CA ILE A 36 -6.23 -2.46 -7.54
C ILE A 36 -6.45 -1.95 -8.96
N ASP A 37 -7.15 -0.82 -9.12
CA ASP A 37 -7.48 -0.23 -10.42
C ASP A 37 -6.25 0.31 -11.16
N SER A 38 -5.13 0.52 -10.47
CA SER A 38 -3.86 0.91 -11.08
C SER A 38 -3.22 -0.18 -11.96
N PHE A 39 -3.62 -1.45 -11.76
CA PHE A 39 -3.10 -2.58 -12.51
C PHE A 39 -3.92 -2.86 -13.78
N PRO A 40 -3.29 -3.42 -14.83
CA PRO A 40 -4.01 -3.88 -16.02
C PRO A 40 -5.14 -4.84 -15.64
N SER A 41 -6.29 -4.77 -16.32
CA SER A 41 -7.48 -5.56 -15.98
C SER A 41 -7.25 -7.08 -15.92
N LYS A 42 -6.26 -7.58 -16.66
CA LYS A 42 -5.83 -9.00 -16.61
C LYS A 42 -5.22 -9.40 -15.27
N ASP A 43 -4.58 -8.47 -14.56
CA ASP A 43 -3.83 -8.71 -13.33
C ASP A 43 -4.68 -8.36 -12.09
N GLN A 44 -5.72 -7.54 -12.25
CA GLN A 44 -6.63 -7.15 -11.18
C GLN A 44 -7.22 -8.31 -10.37
N PRO A 45 -7.65 -9.46 -10.94
CA PRO A 45 -8.17 -10.58 -10.16
C PRO A 45 -7.13 -11.14 -9.17
N PHE A 46 -5.86 -11.21 -9.60
CA PHE A 46 -4.76 -11.61 -8.73
C PHE A 46 -4.51 -10.57 -7.64
N ILE A 47 -4.48 -9.28 -8.00
CA ILE A 47 -4.24 -8.19 -7.04
C ILE A 47 -5.36 -8.13 -6.00
N LYS A 48 -6.62 -8.33 -6.39
CA LYS A 48 -7.77 -8.42 -5.47
C LYS A 48 -7.57 -9.51 -4.41
N LEU A 49 -7.15 -10.71 -4.81
CA LEU A 49 -6.85 -11.78 -3.85
C LEU A 49 -5.62 -11.46 -3.01
N PHE A 50 -4.61 -10.82 -3.60
CA PHE A 50 -3.37 -10.47 -2.92
C PHE A 50 -3.59 -9.45 -1.80
N VAL A 51 -4.40 -8.40 -2.02
CA VAL A 51 -4.66 -7.35 -1.01
C VAL A 51 -5.46 -7.82 0.21
N ASP A 52 -6.06 -9.00 0.12
CA ASP A 52 -6.78 -9.66 1.21
C ASP A 52 -5.90 -10.67 1.98
N THR A 53 -4.65 -10.87 1.55
CA THR A 53 -3.72 -11.75 2.27
C THR A 53 -3.11 -11.06 3.47
N GLN A 54 -2.84 -11.83 4.54
CA GLN A 54 -2.10 -11.34 5.71
C GLN A 54 -0.69 -10.86 5.35
N LEU A 55 -0.07 -11.46 4.32
CA LEU A 55 1.23 -11.04 3.82
C LEU A 55 1.19 -9.60 3.27
N PHE A 56 0.15 -9.26 2.51
CA PHE A 56 0.00 -7.91 1.99
C PHE A 56 -0.15 -6.88 3.11
N SER A 57 -0.96 -7.17 4.14
CA SER A 57 -1.12 -6.26 5.30
C SER A 57 0.23 -5.94 5.95
N VAL A 58 1.08 -6.96 6.19
CA VAL A 58 2.41 -6.74 6.77
C VAL A 58 3.32 -5.92 5.82
N LEU A 59 3.27 -6.19 4.52
CA LEU A 59 4.07 -5.46 3.53
C LEU A 59 3.60 -4.01 3.36
N SER A 60 2.30 -3.76 3.33
CA SER A 60 1.74 -2.41 3.23
C SER A 60 2.09 -1.61 4.47
N ASP A 61 1.90 -2.17 5.66
CA ASP A 61 2.19 -1.46 6.92
C ASP A 61 3.68 -1.12 7.03
N SER A 62 4.57 -2.05 6.65
CA SER A 62 6.01 -1.79 6.62
C SER A 62 6.38 -0.66 5.64
N ARG A 63 5.71 -0.56 4.49
CA ARG A 63 5.94 0.51 3.51
C ARG A 63 5.34 1.84 3.97
N LEU A 64 4.14 1.82 4.52
CA LEU A 64 3.45 3.01 5.05
C LEU A 64 4.22 3.63 6.22
N SER A 65 4.71 2.79 7.15
CA SER A 65 5.57 3.25 8.24
C SER A 65 6.88 3.87 7.74
N SER A 66 7.43 3.40 6.62
CA SER A 66 8.58 4.04 5.99
C SER A 66 8.27 5.45 5.49
N PHE A 67 7.06 5.72 4.98
CA PHE A 67 6.66 7.05 4.55
C PHE A 67 6.47 8.02 5.72
N GLU A 68 6.06 7.51 6.88
CA GLU A 68 5.92 8.30 8.10
C GLU A 68 7.28 8.76 8.65
N ASN A 69 8.30 7.90 8.49
CA ASN A 69 9.68 8.13 8.95
C ASN A 69 10.57 8.87 7.95
N GLU A 70 10.15 9.08 6.70
CA GLU A 70 10.88 9.85 5.68
C GLU A 70 10.77 11.35 6.01
N HIS A 71 11.72 11.86 6.79
CA HIS A 71 11.97 13.29 7.09
C HIS A 71 13.28 13.73 6.46
#